data_AF-A0A6C0K5A7-F1
#
_entry.id   AF-A0A6C0K5A7-F1
#
_cell.length_a   1.000
_cell.length_b   1.000
_cell.length_c   1.000
_cell.angle_alpha   90.00
_cell.angle_beta   90.00
_cell.angle_gamma   90.00
#
_symmetry.space_group_name_H-M   'P 1'
#
loop_
_entity.id
_entity.type
_entity.pdbx_description
1 polymer ?
#
loop_
_entity_poly.entity_id
_entity_poly.type
_entity_poly.pdbx_seq_one_letter_code
_entity_poly.pdbx_strand_id
1 'polypeptide(L)'
;MTTTLDQRDLVKCVRKFRTLDDELKIVNGRVSKLREDKKFVESEMSDILKRTAFQGVNKLEIQDDGSFIKVQRPETWNKPWSLGARDLQTMLDDYFRTPGPHTSAACHTYIVNRKKKDMVAKEFAFKRIVNVDDNNDDARSEVGANRHA
;
A
#
# COMPACT_ATOMS: atom_id res chain seq x y z
N MET A 1 17.28 25.06 -36.51
CA MET A 1 16.26 24.34 -37.30
C MET A 1 14.95 24.38 -36.53
N THR A 2 14.10 25.36 -36.82
CA THR A 2 12.77 25.51 -36.23
C THR A 2 11.77 24.80 -37.13
N THR A 3 11.37 23.59 -36.75
CA THR A 3 10.32 22.82 -37.44
C THR A 3 9.01 23.60 -37.33
N THR A 4 8.53 24.14 -38.45
CA THR A 4 7.19 24.71 -38.55
C THR A 4 6.19 23.55 -38.48
N LEU A 5 5.75 23.20 -37.27
CA LEU A 5 4.63 22.28 -37.08
C LEU A 5 3.42 22.83 -37.85
N ASP A 6 2.98 22.10 -38.87
CA ASP A 6 1.81 22.46 -39.67
C ASP A 6 0.53 22.01 -38.96
N GLN A 7 -0.59 22.67 -39.26
CA GLN A 7 -1.93 22.35 -38.75
C GLN A 7 -2.28 20.86 -38.95
N ARG A 8 -1.76 20.23 -40.00
CA ARG A 8 -1.91 18.80 -40.28
C ARG A 8 -1.27 17.89 -39.22
N ASP A 9 -0.14 18.30 -38.66
CA ASP A 9 0.56 17.54 -37.62
C ASP A 9 -0.17 17.65 -36.29
N LEU A 10 -0.70 18.83 -35.97
CA LEU A 10 -1.58 19.02 -34.82
C LEU A 10 -2.82 18.11 -34.91
N VAL A 11 -3.47 18.04 -36.08
CA VAL A 11 -4.65 17.17 -36.27
C VAL A 11 -4.29 15.69 -36.07
N LYS A 12 -3.13 15.21 -36.52
CA LYS A 12 -2.67 13.84 -36.26
C LYS A 12 -2.45 13.59 -34.76
N CYS A 13 -1.78 14.52 -34.08
CA CYS A 13 -1.55 14.43 -32.63
C CYS A 13 -2.87 14.41 -31.84
N VAL A 14 -3.83 15.26 -32.18
CA VAL A 14 -5.15 15.31 -31.54
C VAL A 14 -5.91 13.99 -31.74
N ARG A 15 -5.87 13.41 -32.95
CA ARG A 15 -6.49 12.10 -33.21
C ARG A 15 -5.86 10.99 -32.37
N LYS A 16 -4.52 10.94 -32.31
CA LYS A 16 -3.79 9.97 -31.49
C LYS A 16 -4.08 10.16 -30.00
N PHE A 17 -4.11 11.41 -29.53
CA PHE A 17 -4.46 11.74 -28.15
C PHE A 17 -5.86 11.23 -27.79
N ARG A 18 -6.86 11.48 -28.64
CA ARG A 18 -8.22 10.99 -28.44
C ARG A 18 -8.26 9.46 -28.34
N THR A 19 -7.62 8.76 -29.28
CA THR A 19 -7.57 7.29 -29.25
C THR A 19 -6.95 6.76 -27.96
N LEU A 20 -5.84 7.35 -27.51
CA LEU A 20 -5.20 6.96 -26.26
C LEU A 20 -6.08 7.27 -25.05
N ASP A 21 -6.79 8.40 -25.03
CA ASP A 21 -7.72 8.76 -23.95
C ASP A 21 -8.90 7.78 -23.87
N ASP A 22 -9.46 7.38 -25.02
CA ASP A 22 -10.52 6.39 -25.10
C ASP A 22 -10.04 5.00 -24.61
N GLU A 23 -8.84 4.57 -25.04
CA GLU A 23 -8.22 3.31 -24.57
C GLU A 23 -7.95 3.34 -23.06
N LEU A 24 -7.44 4.47 -22.54
CA LEU A 24 -7.22 4.65 -21.10
C LEU A 24 -8.53 4.53 -20.32
N LYS A 25 -9.63 5.12 -20.80
CA LYS A 25 -10.94 4.98 -20.16
C LYS A 25 -11.40 3.52 -20.11
N ILE A 26 -11.25 2.78 -21.20
CA ILE A 26 -11.61 1.36 -21.27
C ILE A 26 -10.76 0.53 -20.30
N VAL A 27 -9.44 0.72 -20.32
CA VAL A 27 -8.52 0.01 -19.43
C VAL A 27 -8.80 0.36 -17.97
N ASN A 28 -9.05 1.63 -17.64
CA ASN A 28 -9.41 2.05 -16.28
C ASN A 28 -10.73 1.42 -15.82
N GLY A 29 -11.74 1.34 -16.68
CA GLY A 29 -12.97 0.62 -16.39
C GLY A 29 -12.73 -0.86 -16.07
N ARG A 30 -11.90 -1.52 -16.89
CA ARG A 30 -11.51 -2.92 -16.66
C ARG A 30 -10.71 -3.09 -15.37
N VAL A 31 -9.76 -2.20 -15.08
CA VAL A 31 -8.96 -2.22 -13.84
C VAL A 31 -9.86 -2.06 -12.61
N SER A 32 -10.84 -1.17 -12.65
CA SER A 32 -11.80 -1.00 -11.56
C SER A 32 -12.61 -2.27 -11.33
N LYS A 33 -13.15 -2.89 -12.39
CA LYS A 33 -13.85 -4.17 -12.27
C LYS A 33 -12.94 -5.28 -11.71
N LEU A 34 -11.72 -5.41 -12.22
CA LEU A 34 -10.75 -6.39 -11.71
C LEU A 34 -10.40 -6.15 -10.23
N ARG A 35 -10.39 -4.90 -9.76
CA ARG A 35 -10.20 -4.57 -8.34
C ARG A 35 -11.37 -5.03 -7.48
N GLU A 36 -12.61 -4.89 -7.97
CA GLU A 36 -13.80 -5.38 -7.29
C GLU A 36 -13.84 -6.91 -7.23
N ASP A 37 -13.63 -7.57 -8.38
CA ASP A 37 -13.56 -9.03 -8.47
C ASP A 37 -12.44 -9.58 -7.57
N LYS A 38 -11.26 -8.94 -7.56
CA LYS A 38 -10.16 -9.29 -6.65
C LYS A 38 -10.57 -9.16 -5.18
N LYS A 39 -11.25 -8.08 -4.79
CA LYS A 39 -11.72 -7.89 -3.40
C LYS A 39 -12.73 -8.94 -2.99
N PHE A 40 -13.61 -9.35 -3.90
CA PHE A 40 -14.56 -10.42 -3.65
C PHE A 40 -13.84 -11.73 -3.31
N VAL A 41 -12.86 -12.12 -4.14
CA VAL A 41 -12.04 -13.32 -3.89
C VAL A 41 -11.23 -13.20 -2.58
N GLU A 42 -10.67 -12.03 -2.28
CA GLU A 42 -9.97 -11.79 -1.00
C GLU A 42 -10.91 -11.97 0.21
N SER A 43 -12.19 -11.61 0.08
CA SER A 43 -13.19 -11.85 1.13
C SER A 43 -13.43 -13.35 1.33
N GLU A 44 -13.61 -14.11 0.26
CA GLU A 44 -13.78 -15.57 0.34
C GLU A 44 -12.54 -16.25 0.97
N MET A 45 -11.34 -15.85 0.54
CA MET A 45 -10.08 -16.32 1.13
C MET A 45 -10.00 -16.02 2.63
N SER A 46 -10.42 -14.82 3.04
CA SER A 46 -10.45 -14.43 4.45
C SER A 46 -11.37 -15.33 5.27
N ASP A 47 -12.56 -15.64 4.75
CA ASP A 47 -13.53 -16.50 5.43
C ASP A 47 -13.03 -17.95 5.58
N ILE A 48 -12.30 -18.45 4.58
CA ILE A 48 -11.63 -19.74 4.67
C ILE A 48 -10.54 -19.71 5.75
N LEU A 49 -9.69 -18.68 5.75
CA LEU A 49 -8.53 -18.56 6.65
C LEU A 49 -8.87 -18.27 8.12
N LYS A 50 -10.13 -17.90 8.41
CA LYS A 50 -10.66 -17.81 9.78
C LYS A 50 -10.85 -19.19 10.43
N ARG A 51 -10.99 -20.27 9.65
CA ARG A 51 -11.17 -21.62 10.19
C ARG A 51 -9.92 -22.07 10.95
N THR A 52 -10.12 -22.79 12.05
CA THR A 52 -9.05 -23.26 12.94
C THR A 52 -7.95 -24.04 12.22
N ALA A 53 -8.35 -24.87 11.24
CA ALA A 53 -7.43 -25.65 10.41
C ALA A 53 -6.36 -24.82 9.67
N PHE A 54 -6.63 -23.53 9.43
CA PHE A 54 -5.73 -22.66 8.68
C PHE A 54 -5.04 -21.60 9.53
N GLN A 55 -5.11 -21.63 10.86
CA GLN A 55 -4.54 -20.57 11.71
C GLN A 55 -3.02 -20.37 11.54
N GLY A 56 -2.27 -21.43 11.22
CA GLY A 56 -0.82 -21.35 10.98
C GLY A 56 -0.42 -20.90 9.57
N VAL A 57 -1.38 -20.73 8.65
CA VAL A 57 -1.07 -20.46 7.24
C VAL A 57 -0.81 -18.96 7.04
N ASN A 58 0.42 -18.61 6.70
CA ASN A 58 0.84 -17.23 6.41
C ASN A 58 1.40 -17.06 4.98
N LYS A 59 1.55 -18.17 4.24
CA LYS A 59 2.08 -18.23 2.88
C LYS A 59 1.26 -19.27 2.09
N LEU A 60 0.81 -18.91 0.89
CA LEU A 60 0.14 -19.80 -0.06
C LEU A 60 0.96 -19.84 -1.34
N GLU A 61 1.46 -21.00 -1.73
CA GLU A 61 2.30 -21.15 -2.93
C GLU A 61 1.43 -21.31 -4.18
N ILE A 62 1.85 -20.67 -5.28
CA ILE A 62 1.22 -20.78 -6.59
C ILE A 62 2.13 -21.66 -7.45
N GLN A 63 1.67 -22.86 -7.75
CA GLN A 63 2.47 -23.87 -8.46
C GLN A 63 2.82 -23.46 -9.89
N ASP A 64 1.96 -22.66 -10.53
CA ASP A 64 2.05 -22.36 -11.95
C ASP A 64 3.23 -21.46 -12.33
N ASP A 65 3.64 -20.56 -11.44
CA ASP A 65 4.65 -19.54 -11.75
C ASP A 65 5.66 -19.28 -10.63
N GLY A 66 5.69 -20.15 -9.61
CA GLY A 66 6.63 -20.04 -8.49
C GLY A 66 6.41 -18.82 -7.60
N SER A 67 5.35 -18.04 -7.82
CA SER A 67 4.96 -16.94 -6.94
C SER A 67 4.25 -17.47 -5.69
N PHE A 68 4.10 -16.61 -4.68
CA PHE A 68 3.33 -16.95 -3.49
C PHE A 68 2.48 -15.77 -3.03
N ILE A 69 1.41 -16.06 -2.30
CA ILE A 69 0.58 -15.07 -1.62
C ILE A 69 1.00 -15.04 -0.15
N LYS A 70 1.52 -13.89 0.28
CA LYS A 70 1.71 -13.58 1.70
C LYS A 70 0.37 -13.20 2.31
N VAL A 71 -0.01 -13.89 3.37
CA VAL A 71 -1.22 -13.64 4.15
C VAL A 71 -0.84 -12.84 5.39
N GLN A 72 -1.41 -11.66 5.55
CA GLN A 72 -1.29 -10.86 6.77
C GLN A 72 -2.61 -10.96 7.54
N ARG A 73 -2.56 -11.38 8.80
CA ARG A 73 -3.75 -11.63 9.62
C ARG A 73 -4.19 -10.37 10.35
N PRO A 74 -5.47 -10.24 10.73
CA PRO A 74 -5.90 -9.20 11.65
C PRO A 74 -4.97 -9.10 12.86
N GLU A 75 -4.67 -7.87 13.26
CA GLU A 75 -3.87 -7.50 14.43
C GLU A 75 -2.37 -7.82 14.35
N THR A 76 -1.90 -8.43 13.25
CA THR A 76 -0.48 -8.80 13.05
C THR A 76 0.30 -7.83 12.16
N TRP A 77 -0.37 -6.84 11.57
CA TRP A 77 0.27 -5.88 10.66
C TRP A 77 -0.35 -4.48 10.80
N ASN A 78 0.42 -3.48 10.37
CA ASN A 78 -0.02 -2.09 10.33
C ASN A 78 -0.30 -1.66 8.89
N LYS A 79 -1.44 -1.00 8.68
CA LYS A 79 -1.78 -0.39 7.41
C LYS A 79 -0.78 0.74 7.08
N PRO A 80 -0.42 0.92 5.80
CA PRO A 80 0.27 2.14 5.39
C PRO A 80 -0.62 3.33 5.70
N TRP A 81 0.00 4.44 6.09
CA TRP A 81 -0.73 5.63 6.50
C TRP A 81 -0.09 6.89 5.96
N SER A 82 -0.94 7.88 5.72
CA SER A 82 -0.58 9.24 5.38
C SER A 82 -1.10 10.19 6.44
N LEU A 83 -0.48 11.36 6.56
CA LEU A 83 -0.91 12.41 7.47
C LEU A 83 -1.31 13.64 6.66
N GLY A 84 -2.58 14.05 6.76
CA GLY A 84 -3.02 15.30 6.17
C GLY A 84 -2.40 16.49 6.89
N ALA A 85 -2.21 17.62 6.19
CA ALA A 85 -1.58 18.81 6.75
C ALA A 85 -2.27 19.32 8.02
N ARG A 86 -3.61 19.26 8.07
CA ARG A 86 -4.39 19.66 9.25
C ARG A 86 -4.16 18.74 10.46
N ASP A 87 -4.16 17.43 10.22
CA ASP A 87 -3.92 16.44 11.28
C ASP A 87 -2.50 16.54 11.80
N LEU A 88 -1.53 16.79 10.91
CA LEU A 88 -0.16 17.06 11.29
C LEU A 88 -0.09 18.27 12.22
N GLN A 89 -0.71 19.39 11.86
CA GLN A 89 -0.73 20.58 12.71
C GLN A 89 -1.33 20.27 14.09
N THR A 90 -2.42 19.53 14.15
CA THR A 90 -3.05 19.13 15.43
C THR A 90 -2.11 18.29 16.28
N MET A 91 -1.40 17.33 15.68
CA MET A 91 -0.44 16.50 16.40
C MET A 91 0.81 17.27 16.86
N LEU A 92 1.25 18.25 16.08
CA LEU A 92 2.34 19.15 16.45
C LEU A 92 1.92 20.02 17.65
N ASP A 93 0.74 20.64 17.59
CA ASP A 93 0.22 21.47 18.67
C ASP A 93 0.09 20.68 19.98
N ASP A 94 -0.46 19.46 19.91
CA ASP A 94 -0.56 18.55 21.06
C ASP A 94 0.82 18.21 21.64
N TYR A 95 1.81 17.92 20.79
CA TYR A 95 3.15 17.57 21.21
C TYR A 95 3.85 18.74 21.93
N PHE A 96 3.80 19.94 21.36
CA PHE A 96 4.47 21.11 21.95
C PHE A 96 3.76 21.64 23.21
N ARG A 97 2.48 21.29 23.44
CA ARG A 97 1.78 21.53 24.71
C ARG A 97 2.15 20.55 25.81
N THR A 98 2.69 19.38 25.46
CA THR A 98 3.03 18.33 26.43
C THR A 98 4.43 18.58 27.01
N PRO A 99 4.63 18.43 28.34
CA PRO A 99 5.96 18.48 28.93
C PRO A 99 6.86 17.38 28.36
N GLY A 100 8.05 17.75 27.88
CA GLY A 100 8.99 16.79 27.30
C GLY A 100 10.08 17.45 26.46
N PRO A 101 11.02 16.65 25.91
CA PRO A 101 12.07 17.17 25.06
C PRO A 101 11.48 17.68 23.76
N HIS A 102 11.56 18.98 23.48
CA HIS A 102 11.06 19.61 22.26
C HIS A 102 12.09 19.54 21.13
N THR A 103 12.38 18.32 20.67
CA THR A 103 13.32 18.06 19.57
C THR A 103 12.59 17.44 18.38
N SER A 104 13.14 17.61 17.18
CA SER A 104 12.56 17.01 15.96
C SER A 104 12.43 15.49 16.06
N ALA A 105 13.43 14.81 16.63
CA ALA A 105 13.44 13.37 16.82
C ALA A 105 12.32 12.88 17.77
N ALA A 106 12.14 13.58 18.90
CA ALA A 106 11.08 13.25 19.85
C ALA A 106 9.69 13.55 19.28
N CYS A 107 9.54 14.64 18.52
CA CYS A 107 8.30 15.00 17.83
C CYS A 107 7.89 13.96 16.79
N HIS A 108 8.83 13.57 15.92
CA HIS A 108 8.61 12.52 14.92
C HIS A 108 8.19 11.20 15.58
N THR A 109 8.91 10.80 16.64
CA THR A 109 8.61 9.57 17.39
C THR A 109 7.21 9.61 18.01
N TYR A 110 6.82 10.74 18.60
CA TYR A 110 5.49 10.94 19.17
C TYR A 110 4.38 10.77 18.12
N ILE A 111 4.51 11.45 16.97
CA ILE A 111 3.52 11.40 15.88
C ILE A 111 3.38 9.97 15.35
N VAL A 112 4.51 9.32 15.05
CA VAL A 112 4.54 7.95 14.52
C VAL A 112 3.92 6.97 15.52
N ASN A 113 4.27 7.06 16.81
CA ASN A 113 3.75 6.15 17.83
C ASN A 113 2.25 6.33 18.06
N ARG A 114 1.75 7.57 18.00
CA ARG A 114 0.32 7.85 18.09
C ARG A 114 -0.42 7.24 16.90
N LYS A 115 0.06 7.45 15.67
CA LYS A 115 -0.56 6.88 14.47
C LYS A 115 -0.47 5.37 14.40
N LYS A 116 0.67 4.76 14.77
CA LYS A 116 0.84 3.30 14.74
C LYS A 116 -0.26 2.55 15.49
N LYS A 117 -0.73 3.09 16.63
CA LYS A 117 -1.83 2.49 17.40
C LYS A 117 -3.14 2.38 16.60
N ASP A 118 -3.42 3.39 15.78
CA ASP A 118 -4.63 3.43 14.95
C ASP A 118 -4.50 2.57 13.68
N MET A 119 -3.26 2.25 13.28
CA MET A 119 -2.99 1.58 12.01
C MET A 119 -2.98 0.06 12.10
N VAL A 120 -3.14 -0.51 13.30
CA VAL A 120 -3.28 -1.96 13.46
C VAL A 120 -4.49 -2.44 12.65
N ALA A 121 -4.22 -3.27 11.64
CA ALA A 121 -5.27 -3.71 10.74
C ALA A 121 -6.20 -4.72 11.43
N LYS A 122 -7.51 -4.57 11.24
CA LYS A 122 -8.52 -5.51 11.77
C LYS A 122 -8.96 -6.54 10.73
N GLU A 123 -8.33 -6.54 9.57
CA GLU A 123 -8.69 -7.34 8.40
C GLU A 123 -7.49 -8.12 7.88
N PHE A 124 -7.78 -9.15 7.09
CA PHE A 124 -6.75 -9.86 6.35
C PHE A 124 -6.25 -8.97 5.20
N ALA A 125 -4.97 -9.12 4.86
CA ALA A 125 -4.42 -8.59 3.62
C ALA A 125 -3.63 -9.66 2.87
N PHE A 126 -3.70 -9.59 1.55
CA PHE A 126 -3.08 -10.55 0.64
C PHE A 126 -2.14 -9.81 -0.31
N LYS A 127 -0.89 -10.24 -0.34
CA LYS A 127 0.11 -9.70 -1.27
C LYS A 127 0.72 -10.84 -2.06
N ARG A 128 0.54 -10.82 -3.39
CA ARG A 128 1.27 -11.70 -4.28
C ARG A 128 2.72 -11.22 -4.40
N ILE A 129 3.66 -12.12 -4.19
CA ILE A 129 5.09 -11.90 -4.37
C ILE A 129 5.53 -12.82 -5.50
N VAL A 130 5.95 -12.23 -6.60
CA VAL A 130 6.51 -12.93 -7.75
C VAL A 130 8.01 -13.01 -7.52
N ASN A 131 8.58 -14.22 -7.60
CA ASN A 131 10.03 -14.40 -7.59
C ASN A 131 10.60 -13.84 -8.88
N VAL A 132 10.85 -12.54 -8.90
CA VAL A 132 11.76 -11.89 -9.83
C VAL A 132 13.05 -11.73 -9.03
N ASP A 133 14.17 -12.25 -9.54
CA ASP A 133 15.46 -12.28 -8.86
C ASP A 133 15.71 -11.06 -7.97
N ASP A 134 15.96 -11.34 -6.68
CA ASP A 134 16.19 -10.42 -5.57
C ASP A 134 16.93 -9.13 -5.98
N ASN A 135 16.34 -7.96 -5.69
CA ASN A 135 17.05 -6.88 -5.01
C ASN A 135 16.11 -5.76 -4.53
N ASN A 136 16.20 -5.52 -3.22
CA ASN A 136 15.83 -4.30 -2.49
C ASN A 136 14.33 -4.04 -2.21
N ASP A 137 13.90 -4.33 -0.96
CA ASP A 137 13.28 -3.31 -0.07
C ASP A 137 12.63 -3.84 1.24
N ASP A 138 12.83 -5.10 1.63
CA ASP A 138 12.21 -5.63 2.87
C ASP A 138 13.14 -5.75 4.10
N ALA A 139 14.23 -4.95 4.18
CA ALA A 139 15.14 -4.91 5.33
C ALA A 139 14.84 -3.78 6.35
N ARG A 140 13.60 -3.28 6.46
CA ARG A 140 13.28 -2.16 7.38
C ARG A 140 12.17 -2.38 8.42
N SER A 141 11.66 -3.60 8.60
CA SER A 141 10.60 -3.85 9.61
C SER A 141 10.98 -4.70 10.82
N GLU A 142 12.26 -5.07 11.02
CA GLU A 142 12.68 -5.81 12.23
C GLU A 142 13.88 -5.16 12.91
N VAL A 143 13.66 -4.05 13.60
CA VAL A 143 14.50 -3.71 14.77
C VAL A 143 13.59 -3.14 15.85
N GLY A 144 13.15 -3.99 16.77
CA GLY A 144 12.39 -3.52 17.93
C GLY A 144 11.63 -4.59 18.71
N ALA A 145 12.29 -5.67 19.15
CA ALA A 145 11.88 -6.42 20.35
C ALA A 145 12.90 -7.51 20.69
N ASN A 146 13.84 -7.18 21.58
CA ASN A 146 14.31 -8.05 22.69
C ASN A 146 15.76 -7.72 23.05
N ARG A 147 15.92 -7.15 24.25
CA ARG A 147 16.85 -7.65 25.28
C ARG A 147 16.61 -6.86 26.57
N HIS A 148 15.72 -7.41 27.39
CA HIS A 148 15.84 -7.29 28.84
C HIS A 148 16.82 -8.37 29.30
N ALA A 149 17.88 -7.95 29.96
CA ALA A 149 18.55 -8.62 31.07
C ALA A 149 19.10 -7.50 31.96
#